data_AF-A0A2E0SYY3-F1
#
_entry.id   AF-A0A2E0SYY3-F1
#
_cell.length_a   1.000
_cell.length_b   1.000
_cell.length_c   1.000
_cell.angle_alpha   90.00
_cell.angle_beta   90.00
_cell.angle_gamma   90.00
#
_symmetry.space_group_name_H-M   'P 1'
#
loop_
_entity.id
_entity.type
_entity.pdbx_description
1 polymer ?
#
loop_
_entity_poly.entity_id
_entity_poly.type
_entity_poly.pdbx_seq_one_letter_code
_entity_poly.pdbx_strand_id
1 'polypeptide(L)'
;MAERRVFESLISAHGVGPALGLAILSVHGPDALRRAVAEDDVAALCLVPGVGKKTAARLVMELKSKLDLPEGEIAVPSGDSGQASASGDSRADVRTALEGLGYGADEIHAVLVDLPTEGDVGGLLKDALRRLASGV
;
A
#
# COMPACT_ATOMS: atom_id res chain seq x y z
N MET A 1 -5.55 3.45 2.22
CA MET A 1 -6.62 3.63 1.20
C MET A 1 -7.99 3.42 1.84
N ALA A 2 -9.03 4.07 1.33
CA ALA A 2 -10.41 3.79 1.75
C ALA A 2 -10.88 2.43 1.21
N GLU A 3 -11.44 1.58 2.06
CA GLU A 3 -12.00 0.24 1.76
C GLU A 3 -12.86 0.22 0.49
N ARG A 4 -13.61 1.30 0.24
CA ARG A 4 -14.41 1.53 -0.97
C ARG A 4 -13.61 1.35 -2.27
N ARG A 5 -12.39 1.89 -2.35
CA ARG A 5 -11.57 1.79 -3.59
C ARG A 5 -11.12 0.36 -3.86
N VAL A 6 -10.82 -0.39 -2.81
CA VAL A 6 -10.43 -1.80 -2.92
C VAL A 6 -11.63 -2.63 -3.37
N PHE A 7 -12.81 -2.36 -2.82
CA PHE A 7 -14.05 -2.99 -3.24
C PHE A 7 -14.39 -2.71 -4.72
N GLU A 8 -14.29 -1.45 -5.16
CA GLU A 8 -14.48 -1.06 -6.56
C GLU A 8 -13.51 -1.78 -7.50
N SER A 9 -12.25 -1.91 -7.07
CA SER A 9 -11.23 -2.65 -7.82
C SER A 9 -11.60 -4.14 -7.94
N LEU A 10 -12.05 -4.75 -6.85
CA LEU A 10 -12.49 -6.15 -6.82
C LEU A 10 -13.65 -6.42 -7.78
N ILE A 11 -14.75 -5.66 -7.69
CA ILE A 11 -15.93 -5.89 -8.53
C ILE A 11 -15.69 -5.55 -10.01
N SER A 12 -14.63 -4.81 -10.32
CA SER A 12 -14.20 -4.54 -11.69
C SER A 12 -13.37 -5.67 -12.31
N ALA A 13 -12.97 -6.67 -11.51
CA ALA A 13 -12.25 -7.85 -11.97
C ALA A 13 -13.20 -8.89 -12.58
N HIS A 14 -12.72 -9.61 -13.59
CA HIS A 14 -13.56 -10.54 -14.33
C HIS A 14 -14.01 -11.72 -13.46
N GLY A 15 -15.33 -11.90 -13.34
CA GLY A 15 -15.91 -13.00 -12.56
C GLY A 15 -16.01 -12.72 -11.07
N VAL A 16 -15.77 -11.48 -10.64
CA VAL A 16 -16.01 -11.02 -9.27
C VAL A 16 -17.23 -10.11 -9.24
N GLY A 17 -18.34 -10.63 -8.71
CA GLY A 17 -19.53 -9.84 -8.43
C GLY A 17 -19.51 -9.20 -7.04
N PRO A 18 -20.49 -8.33 -6.71
CA PRO A 18 -20.57 -7.65 -5.42
C PRO A 18 -20.53 -8.60 -4.21
N ALA A 19 -21.25 -9.72 -4.28
CA ALA A 19 -21.26 -10.72 -3.21
C ALA A 19 -19.88 -11.35 -2.98
N LEU A 20 -19.15 -11.66 -4.06
CA LEU A 20 -17.81 -12.23 -3.97
C LEU A 20 -16.80 -11.18 -3.49
N GLY A 21 -16.90 -9.94 -3.96
CA GLY A 21 -16.05 -8.84 -3.49
C GLY A 21 -16.18 -8.60 -1.98
N LEU A 22 -17.40 -8.63 -1.45
CA LEU A 22 -17.63 -8.56 0.00
C LEU A 22 -17.09 -9.77 0.74
N ALA A 23 -17.25 -10.99 0.19
CA ALA A 23 -16.70 -12.20 0.80
C ALA A 23 -15.16 -12.14 0.87
N ILE A 24 -14.49 -11.65 -0.17
CA ILE A 24 -13.03 -11.48 -0.21
C ILE A 24 -12.59 -10.47 0.87
N LEU A 25 -13.23 -9.30 0.94
CA LEU A 25 -12.92 -8.30 1.97
C LEU A 25 -13.24 -8.79 3.38
N SER A 26 -14.26 -9.63 3.56
CA SER A 26 -14.58 -10.21 4.88
C SER A 26 -13.51 -11.19 5.36
N VAL A 27 -12.85 -11.91 4.45
CA VAL A 27 -11.82 -12.91 4.79
C VAL A 27 -10.44 -12.26 4.99
N HIS A 28 -10.04 -11.34 4.11
CA HIS A 28 -8.68 -10.79 4.12
C HIS A 28 -8.63 -9.33 4.58
N GLY A 29 -9.72 -8.59 4.53
CA GLY A 29 -9.69 -7.13 4.66
C GLY A 29 -8.91 -6.46 3.52
N PRO A 30 -8.95 -5.12 3.46
CA PRO A 30 -8.30 -4.37 2.37
C PRO A 30 -6.77 -4.48 2.40
N ASP A 31 -6.15 -4.47 3.58
CA ASP A 31 -4.69 -4.50 3.72
C ASP A 31 -4.09 -5.89 3.48
N ALA A 32 -4.69 -6.95 4.03
CA ALA A 32 -4.15 -8.29 3.80
C ALA A 32 -4.42 -8.76 2.37
N LEU A 33 -5.53 -8.33 1.74
CA LEU A 33 -5.74 -8.56 0.32
C LEU A 33 -4.64 -7.91 -0.53
N ARG A 34 -4.24 -6.67 -0.22
CA ARG A 34 -3.15 -5.99 -0.92
C ARG A 34 -1.85 -6.80 -0.82
N ARG A 35 -1.48 -7.28 0.37
CA ARG A 35 -0.28 -8.10 0.57
C ARG A 35 -0.35 -9.41 -0.20
N ALA A 36 -1.48 -10.12 -0.10
CA ALA A 36 -1.68 -11.36 -0.83
C ALA A 36 -1.57 -11.15 -2.35
N VAL A 37 -2.11 -10.04 -2.87
CA VAL A 37 -1.96 -9.66 -4.28
C VAL A 37 -0.50 -9.32 -4.59
N ALA A 38 0.20 -8.54 -3.77
CA ALA A 38 1.60 -8.18 -3.99
C ALA A 38 2.54 -9.40 -4.07
N GLU A 39 2.35 -10.35 -3.16
CA GLU A 39 3.17 -11.55 -2.99
C GLU A 39 2.78 -12.71 -3.93
N ASP A 40 1.83 -12.49 -4.84
CA ASP A 40 1.23 -13.53 -5.68
C ASP A 40 0.66 -14.73 -4.88
N ASP A 41 0.13 -14.47 -3.68
CA ASP A 41 -0.44 -15.49 -2.80
C ASP A 41 -1.83 -15.94 -3.28
N VAL A 42 -1.81 -16.80 -4.30
CA VAL A 42 -3.00 -17.46 -4.86
C VAL A 42 -3.67 -18.37 -3.82
N ALA A 43 -2.90 -18.92 -2.87
CA ALA A 43 -3.43 -19.85 -1.87
C ALA A 43 -4.33 -19.11 -0.87
N ALA A 44 -3.92 -17.92 -0.43
CA ALA A 44 -4.73 -17.05 0.42
C ALA A 44 -6.10 -16.77 -0.22
N LEU A 45 -6.12 -16.36 -1.49
CA LEU A 45 -7.37 -16.06 -2.20
C LEU A 45 -8.29 -17.27 -2.39
N CYS A 46 -7.74 -18.49 -2.44
CA CYS A 46 -8.53 -19.72 -2.50
C CYS A 46 -9.26 -20.06 -1.19
N LEU A 47 -8.93 -19.40 -0.08
CA LEU A 47 -9.65 -19.59 1.19
C LEU A 47 -11.06 -18.97 1.14
N VAL A 48 -11.31 -18.06 0.19
CA VAL A 48 -12.61 -17.42 0.03
C VAL A 48 -13.60 -18.38 -0.65
N PRO A 49 -14.78 -18.64 -0.05
CA PRO A 49 -15.81 -19.47 -0.67
C PRO A 49 -16.20 -18.96 -2.06
N GLY A 50 -16.09 -19.82 -3.07
CA GLY A 50 -16.39 -19.47 -4.47
C GLY A 50 -15.18 -19.00 -5.28
N VAL A 51 -14.00 -18.87 -4.68
CA VAL A 51 -12.74 -18.59 -5.39
C VAL A 51 -11.94 -19.88 -5.57
N GLY A 52 -11.89 -20.39 -6.80
CA GLY A 52 -11.03 -21.52 -7.17
C GLY A 52 -9.65 -21.07 -7.64
N LYS A 53 -8.68 -22.00 -7.72
CA LYS A 53 -7.28 -21.73 -8.15
C LYS A 53 -7.16 -20.90 -9.42
N LYS A 54 -7.96 -21.21 -10.45
CA LYS A 54 -7.93 -20.49 -11.73
C LYS A 54 -8.42 -19.04 -11.58
N THR A 55 -9.49 -18.85 -10.81
CA THR A 55 -10.05 -17.53 -10.53
C THR A 55 -9.09 -16.73 -9.67
N ALA A 56 -8.52 -17.32 -8.61
CA ALA A 56 -7.53 -16.70 -7.75
C ALA A 56 -6.30 -16.22 -8.52
N ALA A 57 -5.68 -17.07 -9.34
CA ALA A 57 -4.50 -16.70 -10.12
C ALA A 57 -4.77 -15.54 -11.09
N ARG A 58 -5.93 -15.55 -11.75
CA ARG A 58 -6.34 -14.45 -12.63
C ARG A 58 -6.62 -13.16 -11.84
N LEU A 59 -7.28 -13.30 -10.69
CA LEU A 59 -7.64 -12.17 -9.84
C LEU A 59 -6.40 -11.46 -9.29
N VAL A 60 -5.38 -12.21 -8.86
CA VAL A 60 -4.07 -11.63 -8.45
C VAL A 60 -3.51 -10.74 -9.56
N MET A 61 -3.43 -11.26 -10.79
CA MET A 61 -2.86 -10.51 -11.92
C MET A 61 -3.67 -9.26 -12.27
N GLU A 62 -5.01 -9.37 -12.32
CA GLU A 62 -5.87 -8.22 -12.63
C GLU A 62 -5.82 -7.17 -11.51
N LEU A 63 -5.77 -7.58 -10.24
CA LEU A 63 -5.69 -6.68 -9.10
C LEU A 63 -4.33 -6.00 -9.00
N LYS A 64 -3.22 -6.68 -9.30
CA LYS A 64 -1.88 -6.05 -9.36
C LYS A 64 -1.88 -4.85 -10.30
N SER A 65 -2.49 -4.98 -11.48
CA SER A 65 -2.56 -3.89 -12.46
C SER A 65 -3.54 -2.77 -12.06
N LYS A 66 -4.60 -3.08 -11.30
CA LYS A 66 -5.68 -2.11 -10.97
C LYS A 66 -5.45 -1.36 -9.66
N LEU A 67 -4.79 -2.00 -8.70
CA LEU A 67 -4.49 -1.41 -7.41
C LEU A 67 -3.23 -0.53 -7.45
N ASP A 68 -2.60 -0.42 -8.63
CA ASP A 68 -1.39 0.37 -8.88
C ASP A 68 -0.38 0.16 -7.77
N LEU A 69 -0.22 -1.11 -7.35
CA LEU A 69 0.73 -1.42 -6.28
C LEU A 69 2.11 -1.12 -6.84
N PRO A 70 2.85 -0.14 -6.29
CA PRO A 70 4.27 -0.08 -6.54
C PRO A 70 4.84 -1.44 -6.11
N GLU A 71 5.59 -2.07 -7.00
CA GLU A 71 6.36 -3.27 -6.69
C GLU A 71 7.22 -2.97 -5.45
N GLY A 72 6.78 -3.43 -4.27
CA GLY A 72 7.60 -3.41 -3.06
C GLY A 72 7.12 -2.62 -1.85
N GLU A 73 5.86 -2.17 -1.73
CA GLU A 73 5.41 -1.51 -0.49
C GLU A 73 4.48 -2.39 0.36
N ILE A 74 5.10 -3.16 1.25
CA ILE A 74 4.43 -3.90 2.32
C ILE A 74 3.97 -2.90 3.38
N ALA A 75 2.85 -2.20 3.13
CA ALA A 75 2.20 -1.41 4.17
C ALA A 75 1.65 -2.35 5.26
N VAL A 76 2.36 -2.41 6.38
CA VAL A 76 1.89 -2.89 7.69
C VAL A 76 0.80 -1.94 8.22
N PRO A 77 -0.19 -2.44 8.98
CA PRO A 77 -1.35 -1.66 9.33
C PRO A 77 -1.00 -0.69 10.46
N SER A 78 -1.11 0.62 10.23
CA SER A 78 -1.09 1.61 11.31
C SER A 78 -2.44 1.55 12.05
N GLY A 79 -2.50 0.63 13.02
CA GLY A 79 -3.31 0.82 14.21
C GLY A 79 -2.60 1.82 15.11
N ASP A 80 -3.30 2.87 15.49
CA ASP A 80 -2.91 3.83 16.51
C ASP A 80 -2.50 3.12 17.80
N SER A 81 -1.22 3.25 18.19
CA SER A 81 -0.71 3.26 19.58
C SER A 81 0.82 3.33 19.58
N GLY A 82 1.38 4.08 20.52
CA GLY A 82 2.75 4.54 20.50
C GLY A 82 3.86 3.48 20.64
N GLN A 83 5.06 4.02 20.44
CA GLN A 83 6.38 3.52 20.83
C GLN A 83 6.99 2.34 20.06
N ALA A 84 8.10 2.72 19.41
CA ALA A 84 9.38 2.03 19.38
C ALA A 84 9.53 0.75 18.54
N SER A 85 10.25 0.98 17.45
CA SER A 85 11.45 0.25 17.03
C SER A 85 11.33 -0.76 15.88
N ALA A 86 12.03 -0.35 14.82
CA ALA A 86 12.98 -1.12 14.05
C ALA A 86 12.43 -2.08 13.00
N SER A 87 12.32 -1.55 11.77
CA SER A 87 12.73 -2.12 10.47
C SER A 87 11.83 -1.67 9.31
N GLY A 88 11.04 -0.62 9.50
CA GLY A 88 10.43 0.14 8.40
C GLY A 88 11.40 1.21 7.93
N ASP A 89 11.65 1.26 6.62
CA ASP A 89 12.50 2.26 5.98
C ASP A 89 12.00 3.66 6.36
N SER A 90 12.72 4.38 7.22
CA SER A 90 12.29 5.69 7.72
C SER A 90 12.14 6.72 6.60
N ARG A 91 12.79 6.50 5.44
CA ARG A 91 12.56 7.28 4.23
C ARG A 91 11.22 6.98 3.57
N ALA A 92 10.75 5.73 3.60
CA ALA A 92 9.44 5.36 3.09
C ALA A 92 8.32 6.00 3.92
N ASP A 93 8.49 6.08 5.25
CA ASP A 93 7.55 6.79 6.13
C ASP A 93 7.54 8.30 5.84
N VAL A 94 8.70 8.90 5.62
CA VAL A 94 8.83 10.33 5.23
C VAL A 94 8.19 10.59 3.87
N ARG A 95 8.41 9.71 2.89
CA ARG A 95 7.79 9.77 1.57
C ARG A 95 6.26 9.82 1.68
N THR A 96 5.70 8.85 2.40
CA THR A 96 4.24 8.73 2.60
C THR A 96 3.67 9.98 3.28
N ALA A 97 4.39 10.53 4.26
CA ALA A 97 3.99 11.76 4.93
C ALA A 97 3.98 12.98 3.98
N LEU A 98 4.98 13.11 3.12
CA LEU A 98 5.06 14.20 2.13
C LEU A 98 3.98 14.09 1.05
N GLU A 99 3.68 12.87 0.58
CA GLU A 99 2.57 12.61 -0.34
C GLU A 99 1.22 13.01 0.31
N GLY A 100 1.02 12.69 1.58
CA GLY A 100 -0.16 13.10 2.34
C GLY A 100 -0.30 14.62 2.56
N LEU A 101 0.80 15.36 2.50
CA LEU A 101 0.83 16.83 2.55
C LEU A 101 0.58 17.47 1.18
N GLY A 102 0.55 16.67 0.10
CA GLY A 102 0.22 17.13 -1.25
C GLY A 102 1.42 17.54 -2.11
N TYR A 103 2.64 17.15 -1.74
CA TYR A 103 3.84 17.35 -2.58
C TYR A 103 3.87 16.40 -3.78
N GLY A 104 4.44 16.85 -4.90
CA GLY A 104 4.55 16.05 -6.11
C GLY A 104 5.62 14.96 -6.01
N ALA A 105 5.43 13.85 -6.74
CA ALA A 105 6.34 12.71 -6.72
C ALA A 105 7.80 13.08 -7.08
N ASP A 106 8.00 14.01 -8.02
CA ASP A 106 9.33 14.49 -8.41
C ASP A 106 10.02 15.28 -7.30
N GLU A 107 9.27 16.13 -6.58
CA GLU A 107 9.77 16.94 -5.47
C GLU A 107 10.17 16.05 -4.29
N ILE A 108 9.34 15.05 -3.99
CA ILE A 108 9.59 14.08 -2.93
C ILE A 108 10.82 13.24 -3.25
N HIS A 109 10.94 12.74 -4.48
CA HIS A 109 12.10 11.95 -4.91
C HIS A 109 13.40 12.76 -4.80
N ALA A 110 13.39 14.02 -5.26
CA ALA A 110 14.56 14.89 -5.18
C ALA A 110 15.08 15.04 -3.74
N VAL A 111 14.18 15.20 -2.77
CA VAL A 111 14.55 15.41 -1.37
C VAL A 111 14.94 14.11 -0.66
N LEU A 112 14.34 12.98 -1.03
CA LEU A 112 14.67 11.66 -0.47
C LEU A 112 16.09 11.20 -0.84
N VAL A 113 16.57 11.55 -2.03
CA VAL A 113 17.96 11.28 -2.47
C VAL A 113 18.97 11.98 -1.56
N ASP A 114 18.66 13.21 -1.13
CA ASP A 114 19.56 14.04 -0.31
C ASP A 114 19.39 13.88 1.20
N LEU A 115 18.38 13.10 1.63
CA LEU A 115 18.15 12.76 3.04
C LEU A 115 19.13 11.68 3.51
N PRO A 116 19.42 11.55 4.82
CA PRO A 116 20.14 10.41 5.38
C PRO A 116 19.37 9.08 5.22
N THR A 117 20.08 7.96 5.06
CA THR A 117 19.49 6.60 5.00
C THR A 117 19.04 6.07 6.36
N GLU A 118 19.61 6.57 7.44
CA GLU A 118 19.27 6.17 8.80
C GLU A 118 18.93 7.41 9.63
N GLY A 119 17.84 7.34 10.39
CA GLY A 119 17.40 8.46 11.23
C GLY A 119 16.00 8.25 11.78
N ASP A 120 15.62 9.10 12.72
CA ASP A 120 14.24 9.17 13.21
C ASP A 120 13.33 9.83 12.16
N VAL A 121 12.17 9.23 11.92
CA VAL A 121 11.17 9.69 10.94
C VAL A 121 10.80 11.16 11.17
N GLY A 122 10.62 11.58 12.43
CA GLY A 122 10.27 12.96 12.77
C GLY A 122 11.39 13.95 12.47
N GLY A 123 12.65 13.54 12.65
CA GLY A 123 13.83 14.31 12.26
C GLY A 123 13.97 14.44 10.75
N LEU A 124 13.86 13.32 10.04
CA LEU A 124 13.96 13.27 8.57
C LEU A 124 12.85 14.05 7.89
N LEU A 125 11.61 13.97 8.38
CA LEU A 125 10.47 14.72 7.84
C LEU A 125 10.66 16.23 7.98
N LYS A 126 11.18 16.70 9.11
CA LYS A 126 11.49 18.13 9.31
C LYS A 126 12.59 18.61 8.37
N ASP A 127 13.64 17.81 8.17
CA ASP A 127 14.71 18.15 7.24
C ASP A 127 14.20 18.19 5.79
N ALA A 128 13.34 17.22 5.43
CA ALA A 128 12.69 17.17 4.12
C ALA A 128 11.86 18.42 3.81
N LEU A 129 10.97 18.79 4.74
CA LEU A 129 10.10 19.96 4.61
C LEU A 129 10.91 21.27 4.55
N ARG A 130 12.01 21.35 5.32
CA ARG A 130 12.89 22.52 5.29
C ARG A 130 13.56 22.70 3.93
N ARG A 131 13.98 21.60 3.29
CA ARG A 131 14.62 21.60 1.97
C ARG A 131 13.63 21.98 0.87
N LEU A 132 12.42 21.41 0.90
CA LEU A 132 11.33 21.79 -0.01
C LEU A 132 10.99 23.28 0.10
N ALA A 133 10.96 23.82 1.32
CA ALA A 133 10.68 25.24 1.57
C ALA A 133 11.83 26.17 1.14
N SER A 134 13.07 25.68 1.06
CA SER A 134 14.24 26.46 0.62
C SER A 134 14.58 26.33 -0.87
N GLY A 135 13.82 25.50 -1.61
CA GLY A 135 14.01 25.24 -3.05
C GLY A 135 13.19 26.15 -3.98
N VAL A 136 12.65 27.24 -3.46
CA VAL A 136 11.99 28.34 -4.21
C VAL A 136 12.75 29.65 -3.98
#